data_AF-R5JGG4-F1
#
_entry.id   AF-R5JGG4-F1
#
_cell.length_a   1.000
_cell.length_b   1.000
_cell.length_c   1.000
_cell.angle_alpha   90.00
_cell.angle_beta   90.00
_cell.angle_gamma   90.00
#
_symmetry.space_group_name_H-M   'P 1'
#
loop_
_entity.id
_entity.type
_entity.pdbx_description
1 polymer ?
#
loop_
_entity_poly.entity_id
_entity_poly.type
_entity_poly.pdbx_seq_one_letter_code
_entity_poly.pdbx_strand_id
1 'polypeptide(L)'
;MSKSAESLSTFLLHFLERLNDYESIEKKVMGSLTDICDYCGFKRGFVYQTDGFRYFYLKETVGNEDNTLRSRFEMGEMTKQHLARAKDKKEPFCVDGHEGSSLADIDIMDFYKVKSLLIRHFEDTEGKIIGFIGFADREEGASSFTKEESQAIYLALGALSKEISIREYKEREVRASKTLGSIMNNMGVDIYVNSFDSHDMLYANESMAAPYGGIEHFEGKKCWQALYTDKTGECEFCPKRHLIDENGLPTKVYSWDYQRPFDKCWFRVFSAAFAWIDGQMAHVITSVDIDHQKKIEEELRIAKEKAENLDRLKSAFLANMSHEIRTPLNSIVGFASLLAESEDKEEREEYLAIMQENSELLLQLISDILDLSKIEAGTLDFNMGYLNVKDLCEDIVRYYDIKEDKEVPVVLAPGLPDYRIYSDKKRLMQVIINFINNALKFTHEGQVLLDYHFEENDNQIEFSVTDTGIGIAPEKAGKVFDRFVKLNTFSKGTGLGLSICRSIVDHLKGSIGVESELGVGSRFWFTHPYEVE
;
A
#
# COMPACT_ATOMS: atom_id res chain seq x y z
N MET A 1 -62.30 -18.05 -48.26
CA MET A 1 -62.06 -19.25 -49.08
C MET A 1 -60.91 -20.00 -48.40
N SER A 2 -61.10 -21.26 -48.00
CA SER A 2 -60.01 -22.02 -47.34
C SER A 2 -58.85 -22.19 -48.33
N LYS A 3 -57.60 -22.01 -47.87
CA LYS A 3 -56.43 -22.33 -48.67
C LYS A 3 -56.48 -23.83 -49.03
N SER A 4 -56.14 -24.20 -50.27
CA SER A 4 -56.20 -25.59 -50.71
C SER A 4 -55.12 -26.43 -50.02
N ALA A 5 -55.34 -27.74 -49.88
CA ALA A 5 -54.34 -28.66 -49.28
C ALA A 5 -52.98 -28.67 -50.03
N GLU A 6 -52.97 -28.33 -51.33
CA GLU A 6 -51.75 -28.11 -52.12
C GLU A 6 -50.93 -26.91 -51.62
N SER A 7 -51.60 -25.84 -51.15
CA SER A 7 -50.93 -24.64 -50.64
C SER A 7 -50.17 -24.92 -49.34
N LEU A 8 -50.71 -25.76 -48.45
CA LEU A 8 -50.06 -26.13 -47.18
C LEU A 8 -48.84 -27.01 -47.41
N SER A 9 -48.95 -27.98 -48.32
CA SER A 9 -47.86 -28.91 -48.64
C SER A 9 -46.66 -28.18 -49.28
N THR A 10 -46.94 -27.21 -50.15
CA THR A 10 -45.92 -26.38 -50.80
C THR A 10 -45.18 -25.50 -49.78
N PHE A 11 -45.92 -24.88 -48.85
CA PHE A 11 -45.34 -24.10 -47.76
C PHE A 11 -44.41 -24.93 -46.88
N LEU A 12 -44.87 -26.11 -46.42
CA LEU A 12 -44.06 -26.98 -45.56
C LEU A 12 -42.78 -27.45 -46.26
N LEU A 13 -42.85 -27.75 -47.56
CA LEU A 13 -41.68 -28.17 -48.32
C LEU A 13 -40.64 -27.04 -48.40
N HIS A 14 -41.04 -25.83 -48.80
CA HIS A 14 -40.13 -24.68 -48.86
C HIS A 14 -39.55 -24.31 -47.49
N PHE A 15 -40.37 -24.35 -46.44
CA PHE A 15 -39.92 -24.07 -45.07
C PHE A 15 -38.86 -25.07 -44.61
N LEU A 16 -39.06 -26.37 -44.87
CA LEU A 16 -38.10 -27.42 -44.51
C LEU A 16 -36.82 -27.36 -45.36
N GLU A 17 -36.92 -27.03 -46.65
CA GLU A 17 -35.75 -26.79 -47.50
C GLU A 17 -34.89 -25.65 -46.95
N ARG A 18 -35.52 -24.55 -46.54
CA ARG A 18 -34.82 -23.40 -45.96
C ARG A 18 -34.13 -23.71 -44.64
N LEU A 19 -34.80 -24.41 -43.73
CA LEU A 19 -34.19 -24.82 -42.46
C LEU A 19 -32.99 -25.75 -42.67
N ASN A 20 -33.03 -26.59 -43.71
CA ASN A 20 -31.96 -27.54 -44.04
C ASN A 20 -30.85 -26.97 -44.94
N ASP A 21 -30.95 -25.72 -45.40
CA ASP A 21 -29.90 -25.08 -46.21
C ASP A 21 -28.59 -24.88 -45.42
N TYR A 22 -27.50 -24.57 -46.10
CA TYR A 22 -26.18 -24.28 -45.51
C TYR A 22 -25.97 -22.79 -45.16
N GLU A 23 -27.01 -21.97 -45.24
CA GLU A 23 -26.94 -20.55 -44.85
C GLU A 23 -26.76 -20.35 -43.33
N SER A 24 -26.41 -19.12 -42.92
CA SER A 24 -26.29 -18.76 -41.50
C SER A 24 -27.64 -18.90 -40.78
N ILE A 25 -27.61 -19.21 -39.49
CA ILE A 25 -28.84 -19.37 -38.67
C ILE A 25 -29.71 -18.10 -38.75
N GLU A 26 -29.10 -16.92 -38.75
CA GLU A 26 -29.81 -15.64 -38.88
C GLU A 26 -30.64 -15.56 -40.18
N LYS A 27 -30.04 -15.95 -41.31
CA LYS A 27 -30.75 -15.97 -42.60
C LYS A 27 -31.86 -17.00 -42.64
N LYS A 28 -31.61 -18.20 -42.09
CA LYS A 28 -32.63 -19.24 -41.95
C LYS A 28 -33.82 -18.76 -41.14
N VAL A 29 -33.56 -18.10 -40.00
CA VAL A 29 -34.59 -17.56 -39.12
C VAL A 29 -35.37 -16.45 -39.84
N MET A 30 -34.68 -15.47 -40.42
CA MET A 30 -35.32 -14.37 -41.14
C MET A 30 -36.20 -14.85 -42.30
N GLY A 31 -35.69 -15.75 -43.14
CA GLY A 31 -36.47 -16.31 -44.24
C GLY A 31 -37.64 -17.19 -43.76
N SER A 32 -37.45 -17.94 -42.67
CA SER A 32 -38.54 -18.72 -42.05
C SER A 32 -39.64 -17.83 -41.47
N LEU A 33 -39.29 -16.68 -40.90
CA LEU A 33 -40.26 -15.67 -40.46
C LEU A 33 -41.05 -15.12 -41.66
N THR A 34 -40.38 -14.80 -42.76
CA THR A 34 -41.03 -14.35 -44.00
C THR A 34 -41.98 -15.40 -44.57
N ASP A 35 -41.53 -16.66 -44.68
CA ASP A 35 -42.37 -17.75 -45.21
C ASP A 35 -43.65 -17.94 -44.37
N ILE A 36 -43.53 -17.85 -43.04
CA ILE A 36 -44.69 -17.95 -42.13
C ILE A 36 -45.58 -16.70 -42.21
N CYS A 37 -45.01 -15.49 -42.32
CA CYS A 37 -45.77 -14.26 -42.54
C CYS A 37 -46.61 -14.33 -43.81
N ASP A 38 -46.00 -14.69 -44.93
CA ASP A 38 -46.64 -14.77 -46.24
C ASP A 38 -47.71 -15.87 -46.26
N TYR A 39 -47.42 -17.03 -45.65
CA TYR A 39 -48.39 -18.13 -45.57
C TYR A 39 -49.55 -17.83 -44.62
N CYS A 40 -49.31 -17.22 -43.46
CA CYS A 40 -50.37 -17.00 -42.46
C CYS A 40 -51.12 -15.66 -42.64
N GLY A 41 -50.59 -14.77 -43.48
CA GLY A 41 -51.10 -13.42 -43.70
C GLY A 41 -50.80 -12.46 -42.55
N PHE A 42 -49.66 -12.64 -41.86
CA PHE A 42 -49.20 -11.70 -40.83
C PHE A 42 -48.31 -10.64 -41.44
N LYS A 43 -48.56 -9.36 -41.14
CA LYS A 43 -47.71 -8.26 -41.62
C LYS A 43 -46.34 -8.24 -40.95
N ARG A 44 -46.22 -8.80 -39.74
CA ARG A 44 -44.99 -8.76 -38.95
C ARG A 44 -44.62 -10.13 -38.42
N GLY A 45 -43.33 -10.44 -38.44
CA GLY A 45 -42.71 -11.57 -37.75
C GLY A 45 -41.56 -11.07 -36.88
N PHE A 46 -41.32 -11.68 -35.72
CA PHE A 46 -40.25 -11.24 -34.83
C PHE A 46 -39.78 -12.34 -33.87
N VAL A 47 -38.54 -12.19 -33.41
CA VAL A 47 -37.93 -13.06 -32.40
C VAL A 47 -37.33 -12.20 -31.30
N TYR A 48 -37.73 -12.48 -30.06
CA TYR A 48 -37.10 -11.92 -28.87
C TYR A 48 -36.29 -13.00 -28.14
N GLN A 49 -35.08 -12.63 -27.69
CA GLN A 49 -34.19 -13.51 -26.93
C GLN A 49 -33.69 -12.81 -25.67
N THR A 50 -33.49 -13.54 -24.58
CA THR A 50 -32.98 -12.95 -23.34
C THR A 50 -31.46 -12.86 -23.30
N ASP A 51 -30.91 -11.85 -22.60
CA ASP A 51 -29.49 -11.85 -22.21
C ASP A 51 -29.16 -12.86 -21.09
N GLY A 52 -30.18 -13.54 -20.55
CA GLY A 52 -30.06 -14.47 -19.42
C GLY A 52 -30.09 -13.79 -18.05
N PHE A 53 -30.12 -12.45 -18.01
CA PHE A 53 -30.01 -11.65 -16.78
C PHE A 53 -31.21 -10.75 -16.54
N ARG A 54 -31.49 -9.80 -17.45
CA ARG A 54 -32.42 -8.70 -17.18
C ARG A 54 -33.36 -8.35 -18.33
N TYR A 55 -32.95 -8.52 -19.58
CA TYR A 55 -33.71 -8.01 -20.73
C TYR A 55 -34.01 -9.09 -21.75
N PHE A 56 -35.09 -8.88 -22.51
CA PHE A 56 -35.29 -9.46 -23.83
C PHE A 56 -34.92 -8.43 -24.89
N TYR A 57 -34.24 -8.87 -25.94
CA TYR A 57 -33.82 -8.07 -27.08
C TYR A 57 -34.52 -8.58 -28.34
N LEU A 58 -35.00 -7.65 -29.17
CA LEU A 58 -35.49 -7.94 -30.51
C LEU A 58 -34.29 -8.30 -31.39
N LYS A 59 -34.22 -9.55 -31.82
CA LYS A 59 -33.08 -10.10 -32.56
C LYS A 59 -33.34 -10.13 -34.06
N GLU A 60 -34.51 -10.62 -34.45
CA GLU A 60 -34.96 -10.67 -35.82
C GLU A 60 -36.35 -10.05 -35.95
N THR A 61 -36.62 -9.39 -37.06
CA THR A 61 -37.97 -8.93 -37.39
C THR A 61 -38.19 -8.76 -38.88
N VAL A 62 -39.40 -9.10 -39.35
CA VAL A 62 -39.92 -8.89 -40.70
C VAL A 62 -41.09 -7.91 -40.59
N GLY A 63 -41.16 -6.93 -41.48
CA GLY A 63 -42.29 -5.99 -41.58
C GLY A 63 -42.39 -4.93 -40.47
N ASN A 64 -41.34 -4.70 -39.68
CA ASN A 64 -41.32 -3.72 -38.59
C ASN A 64 -40.68 -2.37 -38.97
N GLU A 65 -40.96 -1.85 -40.17
CA GLU A 65 -40.35 -0.61 -40.69
C GLU A 65 -40.73 0.65 -39.90
N ASP A 66 -41.88 0.62 -39.22
CA ASP A 66 -42.39 1.72 -38.40
C ASP A 66 -41.89 1.69 -36.93
N ASN A 67 -41.03 0.72 -36.58
CA ASN A 67 -40.50 0.52 -35.23
C ASN A 67 -41.57 0.37 -34.13
N THR A 68 -42.72 -0.22 -34.47
CA THR A 68 -43.78 -0.50 -33.48
C THR A 68 -43.30 -1.49 -32.40
N LEU A 69 -42.50 -2.49 -32.78
CA LEU A 69 -41.88 -3.42 -31.83
C LEU A 69 -40.66 -2.79 -31.15
N ARG A 70 -40.59 -2.89 -29.82
CA ARG A 70 -39.50 -2.32 -29.01
C ARG A 70 -38.19 -3.08 -29.24
N SER A 71 -37.06 -2.38 -29.28
CA SER A 71 -35.75 -3.04 -29.40
C SER A 71 -35.39 -3.90 -28.18
N ARG A 72 -35.91 -3.58 -27.00
CA ARG A 72 -35.78 -4.37 -25.76
C ARG A 72 -36.84 -4.03 -24.71
N PHE A 73 -37.04 -4.93 -23.75
CA PHE A 73 -37.85 -4.70 -22.53
C PHE A 73 -37.37 -5.61 -21.37
N GLU A 74 -37.72 -5.28 -20.13
CA GLU A 74 -37.32 -6.08 -18.95
C GLU A 74 -38.07 -7.42 -18.88
N MET A 75 -37.39 -8.48 -18.45
CA MET A 75 -38.00 -9.82 -18.33
C MET A 75 -39.23 -9.83 -17.39
N GLY A 76 -39.22 -8.99 -16.36
CA GLY A 76 -40.32 -8.84 -15.41
C GLY A 76 -41.59 -8.26 -16.04
N GLU A 77 -41.48 -7.45 -17.10
CA GLU A 77 -42.62 -6.89 -17.83
C GLU A 77 -43.36 -7.99 -18.61
N MET A 78 -42.62 -8.86 -19.31
CA MET A 78 -43.19 -9.98 -20.07
C MET A 78 -43.79 -11.05 -19.17
N THR A 79 -43.12 -11.35 -18.05
CA THR A 79 -43.56 -12.37 -17.09
C THR A 79 -44.97 -12.05 -16.57
N LYS A 80 -45.27 -10.80 -16.26
CA LYS A 80 -46.62 -10.38 -15.81
C LYS A 80 -47.71 -10.59 -16.85
N GLN A 81 -47.39 -10.43 -18.13
CA GLN A 81 -48.38 -10.47 -19.21
C GLN A 81 -48.56 -11.87 -19.81
N HIS A 82 -47.48 -12.62 -20.04
CA HIS A 82 -47.54 -13.93 -20.69
C HIS A 82 -47.89 -15.08 -19.71
N LEU A 83 -47.65 -14.94 -18.39
CA LEU A 83 -47.88 -15.99 -17.38
C LEU A 83 -49.34 -16.50 -17.34
N ALA A 84 -50.32 -15.64 -17.61
CA ALA A 84 -51.73 -16.00 -17.55
C ALA A 84 -52.12 -16.98 -18.68
N ARG A 85 -51.51 -16.85 -19.87
CA ARG A 85 -51.72 -17.70 -21.05
C ARG A 85 -50.73 -18.86 -21.17
N ALA A 86 -49.53 -18.75 -20.58
CA ALA A 86 -48.48 -19.76 -20.61
C ALA A 86 -48.72 -20.98 -19.67
N LYS A 87 -49.96 -21.24 -19.23
CA LYS A 87 -50.30 -22.40 -18.37
C LYS A 87 -50.02 -23.75 -19.04
N ASP A 88 -50.05 -23.80 -20.36
CA ASP A 88 -49.64 -24.96 -21.15
C ASP A 88 -48.45 -24.56 -22.05
N LYS A 89 -47.25 -24.59 -21.46
CA LYS A 89 -45.98 -24.04 -21.99
C LYS A 89 -45.54 -24.57 -23.37
N LYS A 90 -46.31 -25.47 -23.98
CA LYS A 90 -45.93 -26.23 -25.18
C LYS A 90 -46.70 -25.83 -26.43
N GLU A 91 -47.78 -25.05 -26.31
CA GLU A 91 -48.61 -24.65 -27.45
C GLU A 91 -48.48 -23.16 -27.79
N PRO A 92 -48.31 -22.81 -29.08
CA PRO A 92 -48.39 -21.43 -29.51
C PRO A 92 -49.82 -20.93 -29.23
N PHE A 93 -49.93 -19.72 -28.70
CA PHE A 93 -51.24 -19.10 -28.47
C PHE A 93 -51.45 -17.99 -29.49
N CYS A 94 -52.67 -17.92 -30.03
CA CYS A 94 -53.13 -16.88 -30.94
C CYS A 94 -54.15 -16.01 -30.22
N VAL A 95 -54.00 -14.70 -30.37
CA VAL A 95 -54.88 -13.67 -29.79
C VAL A 95 -55.35 -12.77 -30.92
N ASP A 96 -56.67 -12.62 -31.04
CA ASP A 96 -57.31 -11.72 -32.02
C ASP A 96 -58.21 -10.72 -31.29
N GLY A 97 -58.26 -9.48 -31.78
CA GLY A 97 -59.16 -8.43 -31.26
C GLY A 97 -60.59 -8.58 -31.78
N HIS A 98 -61.40 -9.39 -31.10
CA HIS A 98 -62.85 -9.51 -31.36
C HIS A 98 -63.67 -9.19 -30.11
N GLU A 99 -64.96 -8.86 -30.27
CA GLU A 99 -65.90 -8.67 -29.16
C GLU A 99 -66.03 -9.99 -28.36
N GLY A 100 -65.31 -10.09 -27.23
CA GLY A 100 -65.26 -11.28 -26.38
C GLY A 100 -63.87 -11.71 -25.89
N SER A 101 -62.79 -11.04 -26.31
CA SER A 101 -61.43 -11.35 -25.84
C SER A 101 -61.23 -11.09 -24.33
N SER A 102 -60.41 -11.92 -23.68
CA SER A 102 -60.15 -11.78 -22.24
C SER A 102 -59.32 -10.53 -21.90
N LEU A 103 -59.41 -10.01 -20.67
CA LEU A 103 -58.60 -8.87 -20.21
C LEU A 103 -57.09 -9.11 -20.41
N ALA A 104 -56.63 -10.34 -20.17
CA ALA A 104 -55.22 -10.72 -20.38
C ALA A 104 -54.81 -10.70 -21.86
N ASP A 105 -55.71 -11.06 -22.77
CA ASP A 105 -55.48 -11.05 -24.21
C ASP A 105 -55.36 -9.60 -24.73
N ILE A 106 -56.18 -8.68 -24.19
CA ILE A 106 -56.10 -7.24 -24.49
C ILE A 106 -54.80 -6.64 -23.96
N ASP A 107 -54.42 -6.94 -22.71
CA ASP A 107 -53.18 -6.44 -22.10
C ASP A 107 -51.93 -6.83 -22.90
N ILE A 108 -51.89 -8.07 -23.41
CA ILE A 108 -50.79 -8.58 -24.25
C ILE A 108 -50.76 -7.83 -25.59
N MET A 109 -51.90 -7.65 -26.25
CA MET A 109 -51.97 -6.92 -27.53
C MET A 109 -51.54 -5.45 -27.37
N ASP A 110 -51.96 -4.79 -26.29
CA ASP A 110 -51.58 -3.40 -25.98
C ASP A 110 -50.09 -3.25 -25.70
N PHE A 111 -49.46 -4.23 -25.05
CA PHE A 111 -48.01 -4.22 -24.80
C PHE A 111 -47.19 -4.21 -26.09
N TYR A 112 -47.60 -5.00 -27.08
CA TYR A 112 -46.97 -5.04 -28.41
C TYR A 112 -47.52 -3.97 -29.37
N LYS A 113 -48.64 -3.31 -29.03
CA LYS A 113 -49.38 -2.34 -29.87
C LYS A 113 -49.84 -2.94 -31.20
N VAL A 114 -50.41 -4.15 -31.17
CA VAL A 114 -50.82 -4.92 -32.36
C VAL A 114 -52.29 -5.32 -32.27
N LYS A 115 -52.92 -5.60 -33.42
CA LYS A 115 -54.35 -5.99 -33.48
C LYS A 115 -54.60 -7.49 -33.35
N SER A 116 -53.60 -8.29 -33.69
CA SER A 116 -53.60 -9.75 -33.58
C SER A 116 -52.18 -10.25 -33.39
N LEU A 117 -52.04 -11.39 -32.73
CA LEU A 117 -50.76 -11.87 -32.24
C LEU A 117 -50.73 -13.39 -32.10
N LEU A 118 -49.76 -14.03 -32.73
CA LEU A 118 -49.41 -15.45 -32.54
C LEU A 118 -48.04 -15.52 -31.86
N ILE A 119 -47.92 -16.17 -30.71
CA ILE A 119 -46.65 -16.32 -29.99
C ILE A 119 -46.36 -17.78 -29.68
N ARG A 120 -45.10 -18.18 -29.89
CA ARG A 120 -44.52 -19.42 -29.37
C ARG A 120 -43.28 -19.13 -28.53
N HIS A 121 -43.28 -19.59 -27.29
CA HIS A 121 -42.08 -19.58 -26.45
C HIS A 121 -41.15 -20.74 -26.80
N PHE A 122 -39.85 -20.53 -26.59
CA PHE A 122 -38.87 -21.59 -26.60
C PHE A 122 -38.02 -21.55 -25.33
N GLU A 123 -37.69 -22.74 -24.87
CA GLU A 123 -37.07 -22.99 -23.56
C GLU A 123 -35.67 -23.60 -23.73
N ASP A 124 -34.84 -23.43 -22.71
CA ASP A 124 -33.60 -24.19 -22.59
C ASP A 124 -33.86 -25.62 -22.07
N THR A 125 -32.79 -26.40 -21.92
CA THR A 125 -32.83 -27.78 -21.43
C THR A 125 -33.36 -27.90 -19.99
N GLU A 126 -33.40 -26.81 -19.23
CA GLU A 126 -33.90 -26.74 -17.86
C GLU A 126 -35.38 -26.28 -17.80
N GLY A 127 -36.01 -26.01 -18.96
CA GLY A 127 -37.40 -25.56 -19.05
C GLY A 127 -37.58 -24.07 -18.73
N LYS A 128 -36.50 -23.28 -18.77
CA LYS A 128 -36.55 -21.82 -18.62
C LYS A 128 -36.77 -21.19 -19.99
N ILE A 129 -37.73 -20.26 -20.08
CA ILE A 129 -38.00 -19.49 -21.30
C ILE A 129 -36.77 -18.64 -21.64
N ILE A 130 -36.14 -18.93 -22.78
CA ILE A 130 -34.98 -18.19 -23.30
C ILE A 130 -35.36 -17.22 -24.43
N GLY A 131 -36.58 -17.31 -24.93
CA GLY A 131 -37.09 -16.41 -25.96
C GLY A 131 -38.47 -16.81 -26.44
N PHE A 132 -38.95 -16.06 -27.44
CA PHE A 132 -40.20 -16.37 -28.12
C PHE A 132 -40.20 -15.84 -29.55
N ILE A 133 -40.97 -16.51 -30.38
CA ILE A 133 -41.24 -16.17 -31.78
C ILE A 133 -42.66 -15.61 -31.82
N GLY A 134 -42.82 -14.43 -32.42
CA GLY A 134 -44.10 -13.74 -32.53
C GLY A 134 -44.45 -13.38 -33.96
N PHE A 135 -45.74 -13.38 -34.29
CA PHE A 135 -46.28 -12.87 -35.54
C PHE A 135 -47.46 -11.96 -35.24
N ALA A 136 -47.53 -10.79 -35.88
CA ALA A 136 -48.51 -9.78 -35.55
C ALA A 136 -49.20 -9.17 -36.77
N ASP A 137 -50.36 -8.56 -36.50
CA ASP A 137 -51.19 -7.83 -37.46
C ASP A 137 -51.59 -8.67 -38.68
N ARG A 138 -52.33 -9.75 -38.41
CA ARG A 138 -52.97 -10.59 -39.42
C ARG A 138 -53.97 -9.81 -40.27
N GLU A 139 -54.05 -10.10 -41.57
CA GLU A 139 -54.97 -9.44 -42.50
C GLU A 139 -56.45 -9.51 -42.07
N GLU A 140 -57.16 -8.38 -42.19
CA GLU A 140 -58.58 -8.26 -41.82
C GLU A 140 -59.46 -9.14 -42.74
N GLY A 141 -60.25 -10.05 -42.16
CA GLY A 141 -61.11 -10.98 -42.89
C GLY A 141 -60.50 -12.36 -43.19
N ALA A 142 -59.29 -12.65 -42.70
CA ALA A 142 -58.70 -13.99 -42.78
C ALA A 142 -59.55 -15.03 -42.01
N SER A 143 -59.75 -16.21 -42.60
CA SER A 143 -60.44 -17.31 -41.92
C SER A 143 -59.63 -17.82 -40.72
N SER A 144 -60.32 -18.35 -39.71
CA SER A 144 -59.67 -19.14 -38.66
C SER A 144 -58.87 -20.28 -39.29
N PHE A 145 -57.74 -20.62 -38.69
CA PHE A 145 -56.90 -21.72 -39.17
C PHE A 145 -57.68 -23.04 -39.08
N THR A 146 -57.53 -23.91 -40.09
CA THR A 146 -58.01 -25.29 -39.97
C THR A 146 -57.19 -26.05 -38.92
N LYS A 147 -57.66 -27.24 -38.50
CA LYS A 147 -56.90 -28.10 -37.59
C LYS A 147 -55.57 -28.51 -38.21
N GLU A 148 -55.54 -28.83 -39.50
CA GLU A 148 -54.32 -29.21 -40.21
C GLU A 148 -53.33 -28.04 -40.32
N GLU A 149 -53.82 -26.83 -40.64
CA GLU A 149 -52.98 -25.62 -40.70
C GLU A 149 -52.37 -25.29 -39.33
N SER A 150 -53.19 -25.35 -38.28
CA SER A 150 -52.74 -25.10 -36.90
C SER A 150 -51.64 -26.08 -36.47
N GLN A 151 -51.80 -27.37 -36.81
CA GLN A 151 -50.80 -28.40 -36.51
C GLN A 151 -49.52 -28.23 -37.34
N ALA A 152 -49.63 -27.82 -38.61
CA ALA A 152 -48.46 -27.56 -39.45
C ALA A 152 -47.65 -26.35 -38.97
N ILE A 153 -48.33 -25.25 -38.64
CA ILE A 153 -47.69 -24.05 -38.06
C ILE A 153 -47.05 -24.40 -36.70
N TYR A 154 -47.72 -25.20 -35.87
CA TYR A 154 -47.16 -25.70 -34.63
C TYR A 154 -45.81 -26.41 -34.84
N LEU A 155 -45.75 -27.33 -35.79
CA LEU A 155 -44.54 -28.11 -36.09
C LEU A 155 -43.44 -27.22 -36.68
N ALA A 156 -43.79 -26.31 -37.60
CA ALA A 156 -42.86 -25.36 -38.20
C ALA A 156 -42.22 -24.45 -37.15
N LEU A 157 -43.03 -23.85 -36.27
CA LEU A 157 -42.54 -23.02 -35.18
C LEU A 157 -41.72 -23.83 -34.17
N GLY A 158 -42.04 -25.11 -33.95
CA GLY A 158 -41.24 -26.02 -33.14
C GLY A 158 -39.85 -26.28 -33.72
N ALA A 159 -39.76 -26.50 -35.04
CA ALA A 159 -38.49 -26.68 -35.74
C ALA A 159 -37.64 -25.40 -35.71
N LEU A 160 -38.25 -24.24 -36.00
CA LEU A 160 -37.58 -22.94 -35.95
C LEU A 160 -37.09 -22.60 -34.54
N SER A 161 -37.91 -22.88 -33.52
CA SER A 161 -37.54 -22.70 -32.11
C SER A 161 -36.30 -23.51 -31.75
N LYS A 162 -36.18 -24.74 -32.25
CA LYS A 162 -35.01 -25.59 -32.01
C LYS A 162 -33.74 -25.02 -32.66
N GLU A 163 -33.85 -24.49 -33.88
CA GLU A 163 -32.74 -23.84 -34.58
C GLU A 163 -32.25 -22.60 -33.81
N ILE A 164 -33.18 -21.79 -33.31
CA ILE A 164 -32.88 -20.59 -32.49
C ILE A 164 -32.23 -20.98 -31.15
N SER A 165 -32.71 -22.05 -30.49
CA SER A 165 -32.12 -22.54 -29.25
C SER A 165 -30.66 -22.99 -29.43
N ILE A 166 -30.31 -23.59 -30.58
CA ILE A 166 -28.92 -23.99 -30.88
C ILE A 166 -28.01 -22.76 -30.99
N ARG A 167 -28.48 -21.69 -31.64
CA ARG A 167 -27.73 -20.42 -31.71
C ARG A 167 -27.51 -19.83 -30.32
N GLU A 168 -28.56 -19.73 -29.52
CA GLU A 168 -28.46 -19.18 -28.16
C GLU A 168 -27.46 -19.93 -27.30
N TYR A 169 -27.46 -21.26 -27.39
CA TYR A 169 -26.51 -22.07 -26.65
C TYR A 169 -25.05 -21.72 -27.02
N LYS A 170 -24.75 -21.62 -28.32
CA LYS A 170 -23.41 -21.24 -28.81
C LYS A 170 -23.04 -19.80 -28.41
N GLU A 171 -23.96 -18.85 -28.54
CA GLU A 171 -23.72 -17.45 -28.14
C GLU A 171 -23.47 -17.33 -26.64
N ARG A 172 -24.23 -18.07 -25.82
CA ARG A 172 -24.12 -18.07 -24.36
C ARG A 172 -22.77 -18.63 -23.89
N GLU A 173 -22.30 -19.71 -24.52
CA GLU A 173 -20.97 -20.29 -24.24
C GLU A 173 -19.85 -19.28 -24.52
N VAL A 174 -19.86 -18.66 -25.70
CA VAL A 174 -18.88 -17.62 -26.07
C VAL A 174 -18.95 -16.43 -25.11
N ARG A 175 -20.15 -15.99 -24.75
CA ARG A 175 -20.37 -14.88 -23.80
C ARG A 175 -19.83 -15.22 -22.41
N ALA A 176 -20.12 -16.41 -21.90
CA ALA A 176 -19.63 -16.87 -20.60
C ALA A 176 -18.09 -16.95 -20.58
N SER A 177 -17.49 -17.52 -21.63
CA SER A 177 -16.03 -17.59 -21.79
C SER A 177 -15.38 -16.21 -21.80
N LYS A 178 -15.89 -15.28 -22.63
CA LYS A 178 -15.39 -13.89 -22.66
C LYS A 178 -15.56 -13.16 -21.33
N THR A 179 -16.65 -13.42 -20.62
CA THR A 179 -16.93 -12.80 -19.32
C THR A 179 -15.95 -13.28 -18.25
N LEU A 180 -15.72 -14.59 -18.16
CA LEU A 180 -14.72 -15.18 -17.25
C LEU A 180 -13.30 -14.68 -17.56
N GLY A 181 -12.90 -14.64 -18.84
CA GLY A 181 -11.61 -14.09 -19.24
C GLY A 181 -11.46 -12.61 -18.84
N SER A 182 -12.50 -11.80 -19.04
CA SER A 182 -12.50 -10.39 -18.65
C SER A 182 -12.35 -10.23 -17.13
N ILE A 183 -13.05 -11.04 -16.33
CA ILE A 183 -12.93 -11.02 -14.87
C ILE A 183 -11.50 -11.37 -14.45
N MET A 184 -10.93 -12.45 -14.98
CA MET A 184 -9.58 -12.90 -14.65
C MET A 184 -8.49 -11.89 -15.01
N ASN A 185 -8.64 -11.16 -16.12
CA ASN A 185 -7.68 -10.13 -16.54
C ASN A 185 -7.77 -8.84 -15.71
N ASN A 186 -8.93 -8.56 -15.10
CA ASN A 186 -9.16 -7.32 -14.34
C ASN A 186 -9.07 -7.50 -12.81
N MET A 187 -8.76 -8.70 -12.32
CA MET A 187 -8.59 -8.97 -10.89
C MET A 187 -7.25 -8.48 -10.32
N GLY A 188 -6.32 -8.01 -11.17
CA GLY A 188 -4.97 -7.60 -10.75
C GLY A 188 -4.13 -8.78 -10.24
N VAL A 189 -4.42 -9.99 -10.70
CA VAL A 189 -3.70 -11.21 -10.36
C VAL A 189 -3.10 -11.82 -11.61
N ASP A 190 -1.86 -12.26 -11.49
CA ASP A 190 -1.16 -12.99 -12.54
C ASP A 190 -1.57 -14.47 -12.43
N ILE A 191 -2.12 -15.05 -13.48
CA ILE A 191 -2.54 -16.45 -13.50
C ILE A 191 -1.87 -17.16 -14.68
N TYR A 192 -1.25 -18.30 -14.39
CA TYR A 192 -0.92 -19.27 -15.43
C TYR A 192 -1.17 -20.70 -14.97
N VAL A 193 -1.37 -21.58 -15.94
CA VAL A 193 -1.54 -23.01 -15.73
C VAL A 193 -0.55 -23.74 -16.63
N ASN A 194 0.15 -24.71 -16.07
CA ASN A 194 1.03 -25.61 -16.81
C ASN A 194 0.70 -27.07 -16.51
N SER A 195 1.11 -27.96 -17.42
CA SER A 195 1.02 -29.40 -17.18
C SER A 195 1.84 -29.80 -15.95
N PHE A 196 1.25 -30.65 -15.10
CA PHE A 196 1.92 -31.14 -13.91
C PHE A 196 3.08 -32.09 -14.23
N ASP A 197 3.05 -32.76 -15.39
CA ASP A 197 4.12 -33.68 -15.78
C ASP A 197 5.09 -33.03 -16.77
N SER A 198 4.59 -32.57 -17.92
CA SER A 198 5.44 -32.06 -19.00
C SER A 198 5.92 -30.63 -18.80
N HIS A 199 5.23 -29.87 -17.93
CA HIS A 199 5.41 -28.44 -17.68
C HIS A 199 5.05 -27.52 -18.85
N ASP A 200 4.37 -28.04 -19.87
CA ASP A 200 3.90 -27.24 -21.00
C ASP A 200 2.88 -26.20 -20.52
N MET A 201 3.00 -24.98 -21.02
CA MET A 201 2.05 -23.91 -20.72
C MET A 201 0.69 -24.24 -21.33
N LEU A 202 -0.33 -24.32 -20.48
CA LEU A 202 -1.72 -24.62 -20.87
C LEU A 202 -2.57 -23.36 -20.95
N TYR A 203 -2.29 -22.38 -20.08
CA TYR A 203 -3.03 -21.13 -20.00
C TYR A 203 -2.18 -20.04 -19.35
N ALA A 204 -2.36 -18.80 -19.78
CA ALA A 204 -1.91 -17.60 -19.09
C ALA A 204 -2.93 -16.48 -19.32
N ASN A 205 -3.22 -15.69 -18.28
CA ASN A 205 -4.06 -14.51 -18.43
C ASN A 205 -3.25 -13.32 -18.95
N GLU A 206 -3.93 -12.25 -19.39
CA GLU A 206 -3.24 -11.08 -19.97
C GLU A 206 -2.33 -10.38 -18.96
N SER A 207 -2.75 -10.30 -17.68
CA SER A 207 -1.94 -9.71 -16.60
C SER A 207 -0.59 -10.40 -16.49
N MET A 208 -0.59 -11.74 -16.43
CA MET A 208 0.62 -12.53 -16.35
C MET A 208 1.49 -12.38 -17.60
N ALA A 209 0.86 -12.27 -18.77
CA ALA A 209 1.57 -12.29 -20.04
C ALA A 209 2.14 -10.93 -20.47
N ALA A 210 1.52 -9.82 -20.04
CA ALA A 210 1.89 -8.47 -20.46
C ALA A 210 3.38 -8.12 -20.20
N PRO A 211 3.98 -8.42 -19.03
CA PRO A 211 5.40 -8.14 -18.78
C PRO A 211 6.36 -8.94 -19.68
N TYR A 212 5.89 -10.02 -20.29
CA TYR A 212 6.70 -10.94 -21.12
C TYR A 212 6.43 -10.76 -22.62
N GLY A 213 5.69 -9.73 -23.03
CA GLY A 213 5.41 -9.43 -24.44
C GLY A 213 4.09 -9.99 -24.97
N GLY A 214 3.20 -10.46 -24.09
CA GLY A 214 1.87 -10.93 -24.46
C GLY A 214 1.71 -12.45 -24.45
N ILE A 215 0.49 -12.91 -24.73
CA ILE A 215 0.10 -14.33 -24.58
C ILE A 215 0.90 -15.24 -25.53
N GLU A 216 1.19 -14.77 -26.75
CA GLU A 216 1.95 -15.51 -27.76
C GLU A 216 3.35 -15.94 -27.26
N HIS A 217 3.93 -15.20 -26.30
CA HIS A 217 5.23 -15.57 -25.72
C HIS A 217 5.17 -16.91 -24.98
N PHE A 218 4.02 -17.32 -24.46
CA PHE A 218 3.88 -18.55 -23.66
C PHE A 218 3.52 -19.77 -24.51
N GLU A 219 3.05 -19.58 -25.74
CA GLU A 219 2.57 -20.66 -26.60
C GLU A 219 3.68 -21.66 -26.94
N GLY A 220 3.40 -22.94 -26.74
CA GLY A 220 4.34 -24.03 -27.05
C GLY A 220 5.60 -24.08 -26.17
N LYS A 221 5.70 -23.25 -25.14
CA LYS A 221 6.82 -23.24 -24.19
C LYS A 221 6.51 -24.00 -22.93
N LYS A 222 7.56 -24.46 -22.25
CA LYS A 222 7.49 -24.91 -20.86
C LYS A 222 7.53 -23.73 -19.90
N CYS A 223 6.97 -23.89 -18.70
CA CYS A 223 6.89 -22.80 -17.73
C CYS A 223 8.24 -22.13 -17.45
N TRP A 224 9.33 -22.89 -17.26
CA TRP A 224 10.63 -22.28 -17.00
C TRP A 224 11.22 -21.56 -18.22
N GLN A 225 10.93 -22.03 -19.44
CA GLN A 225 11.38 -21.40 -20.69
C GLN A 225 10.64 -20.08 -20.96
N ALA A 226 9.38 -19.99 -20.53
CA ALA A 226 8.60 -18.78 -20.67
C ALA A 226 8.99 -17.73 -19.61
N LEU A 227 9.27 -18.17 -18.38
CA LEU A 227 9.45 -17.29 -17.22
C LEU A 227 10.89 -16.86 -16.96
N TYR A 228 11.87 -17.68 -17.35
CA TYR A 228 13.28 -17.46 -17.04
C TYR A 228 14.13 -17.51 -18.30
N THR A 229 15.12 -16.63 -18.37
CA THR A 229 16.08 -16.58 -19.48
C THR A 229 17.27 -17.51 -19.27
N ASP A 230 17.55 -17.87 -18.01
CA ASP A 230 18.74 -18.62 -17.58
C ASP A 230 18.45 -20.09 -17.26
N LYS A 231 17.18 -20.53 -17.28
CA LYS A 231 16.79 -21.90 -16.95
C LYS A 231 16.66 -22.78 -18.18
N THR A 232 17.36 -23.91 -18.16
CA THR A 232 17.31 -24.95 -19.20
C THR A 232 16.47 -26.17 -18.79
N GLY A 233 16.01 -26.24 -17.53
CA GLY A 233 15.21 -27.35 -17.00
C GLY A 233 14.33 -26.92 -15.82
N GLU A 234 13.75 -27.90 -15.13
CA GLU A 234 12.85 -27.70 -13.99
C GLU A 234 13.47 -26.84 -12.88
N CYS A 235 12.66 -25.97 -12.29
CA CYS A 235 13.11 -25.11 -11.20
C CYS A 235 13.31 -25.92 -9.91
N GLU A 236 14.46 -25.76 -9.25
CA GLU A 236 14.75 -26.38 -7.95
C GLU A 236 13.74 -25.99 -6.86
N PHE A 237 13.19 -24.78 -6.96
CA PHE A 237 12.18 -24.22 -6.05
C PHE A 237 10.73 -24.52 -6.47
N CYS A 238 10.51 -25.41 -7.44
CA CYS A 238 9.16 -25.73 -7.90
C CYS A 238 8.31 -26.32 -6.75
N PRO A 239 7.12 -25.76 -6.46
CA PRO A 239 6.32 -26.19 -5.31
C PRO A 239 5.59 -27.52 -5.53
N LYS A 240 5.73 -28.18 -6.69
CA LYS A 240 4.99 -29.41 -7.07
C LYS A 240 4.95 -30.47 -5.98
N ARG A 241 6.06 -30.67 -5.26
CA ARG A 241 6.15 -31.63 -4.14
C ARG A 241 5.18 -31.34 -2.98
N HIS A 242 4.73 -30.10 -2.86
CA HIS A 242 3.76 -29.65 -1.86
C HIS A 242 2.30 -29.66 -2.36
N LEU A 243 2.06 -30.00 -3.63
CA LEU A 243 0.75 -29.91 -4.27
C LEU A 243 0.03 -31.25 -4.41
N ILE A 244 0.74 -32.35 -4.20
CA ILE A 244 0.21 -33.71 -4.27
C ILE A 244 0.59 -34.48 -3.01
N ASP A 245 -0.25 -35.43 -2.63
CA ASP A 245 0.03 -36.39 -1.57
C ASP A 245 0.86 -37.58 -2.07
N GLU A 246 1.11 -38.54 -1.18
CA GLU A 246 1.83 -39.78 -1.47
C GLU A 246 1.14 -40.67 -2.53
N ASN A 247 -0.16 -40.48 -2.75
CA ASN A 247 -0.95 -41.20 -3.75
C ASN A 247 -1.09 -40.42 -5.07
N GLY A 248 -0.46 -39.25 -5.18
CA GLY A 248 -0.55 -38.38 -6.36
C GLY A 248 -1.85 -37.57 -6.45
N LEU A 249 -2.63 -37.47 -5.37
CA LEU A 249 -3.87 -36.69 -5.33
C LEU A 249 -3.60 -35.24 -4.93
N PRO A 250 -4.30 -34.26 -5.52
CA PRO A 250 -4.14 -32.85 -5.17
C PRO A 250 -4.36 -32.55 -3.68
N THR A 251 -3.47 -31.76 -3.11
CA THR A 251 -3.55 -31.28 -1.72
C THR A 251 -4.07 -29.83 -1.67
N LYS A 252 -3.94 -29.21 -0.50
CA LYS A 252 -4.32 -27.81 -0.26
C LYS A 252 -3.44 -26.86 -1.07
N VAL A 253 -3.92 -25.63 -1.25
CA VAL A 253 -3.15 -24.53 -1.86
C VAL A 253 -1.88 -24.27 -1.06
N TYR A 254 -0.74 -24.24 -1.75
CA TYR A 254 0.56 -23.88 -1.19
C TYR A 254 0.85 -22.41 -1.48
N SER A 255 1.13 -21.62 -0.43
CA SER A 255 1.46 -20.20 -0.55
C SER A 255 2.93 -19.94 -0.22
N TRP A 256 3.59 -19.10 -1.01
CA TRP A 256 4.98 -18.72 -0.80
C TRP A 256 5.24 -17.32 -1.38
N ASP A 257 6.25 -16.63 -0.85
CA ASP A 257 6.68 -15.33 -1.37
C ASP A 257 7.81 -15.55 -2.37
N TYR A 258 7.73 -14.89 -3.52
CA TYR A 258 8.68 -14.96 -4.62
C TYR A 258 9.10 -13.56 -5.03
N GLN A 259 10.40 -13.34 -5.14
CA GLN A 259 10.92 -12.11 -5.71
C GLN A 259 11.31 -12.34 -7.16
N ARG A 260 10.68 -11.58 -8.06
CA ARG A 260 10.88 -11.75 -9.50
C ARG A 260 12.29 -11.27 -9.89
N PRO A 261 13.09 -12.06 -10.65
CA PRO A 261 14.52 -11.79 -10.85
C PRO A 261 14.86 -10.46 -11.53
N PHE A 262 14.04 -10.01 -12.49
CA PHE A 262 14.37 -8.90 -13.39
C PHE A 262 13.96 -7.52 -12.86
N ASP A 263 12.82 -7.39 -12.19
CA ASP A 263 12.31 -6.13 -11.63
C ASP A 263 12.45 -6.06 -10.10
N LYS A 264 12.81 -7.19 -9.45
CA LYS A 264 12.91 -7.33 -8.00
C LYS A 264 11.60 -7.10 -7.25
N CYS A 265 10.47 -7.11 -7.94
CA CYS A 265 9.15 -6.99 -7.31
C CYS A 265 8.81 -8.26 -6.54
N TRP A 266 8.21 -8.10 -5.37
CA TRP A 266 7.74 -9.21 -4.55
C TRP A 266 6.34 -9.63 -4.93
N PHE A 267 6.13 -10.94 -5.04
CA PHE A 267 4.85 -11.54 -5.30
C PHE A 267 4.52 -12.57 -4.23
N ARG A 268 3.26 -12.60 -3.80
CA ARG A 268 2.69 -13.74 -3.09
C ARG A 268 2.12 -14.72 -4.10
N VAL A 269 2.68 -15.91 -4.14
CA VAL A 269 2.33 -16.96 -5.09
C VAL A 269 1.49 -18.02 -4.38
N PHE A 270 0.37 -18.36 -4.98
CA PHE A 270 -0.51 -19.46 -4.60
C PHE A 270 -0.42 -20.53 -5.68
N SER A 271 -0.18 -21.76 -5.28
CA SER A 271 -0.02 -22.91 -6.18
C SER A 271 -0.97 -24.02 -5.78
N ALA A 272 -1.63 -24.63 -6.75
CA ALA A 272 -2.51 -25.77 -6.54
C ALA A 272 -2.44 -26.74 -7.72
N ALA A 273 -2.67 -28.03 -7.45
CA ALA A 273 -2.86 -29.05 -8.48
C ALA A 273 -4.36 -29.32 -8.68
N PHE A 274 -4.76 -29.64 -9.91
CA PHE A 274 -6.14 -30.01 -10.24
C PHE A 274 -6.21 -30.75 -11.58
N ALA A 275 -7.31 -31.46 -11.84
CA ALA A 275 -7.55 -32.11 -13.13
C ALA A 275 -7.96 -31.08 -14.19
N TRP A 276 -7.25 -31.07 -15.32
CA TRP A 276 -7.54 -30.23 -16.48
C TRP A 276 -8.71 -30.79 -17.32
N ILE A 277 -9.15 -30.02 -18.33
CA ILE A 277 -10.32 -30.37 -19.17
C ILE A 277 -10.16 -31.68 -19.96
N ASP A 278 -8.93 -32.11 -20.21
CA ASP A 278 -8.58 -33.37 -20.89
C ASP A 278 -8.27 -34.51 -19.91
N GLY A 279 -8.41 -34.26 -18.60
CA GLY A 279 -8.14 -35.21 -17.52
C GLY A 279 -6.68 -35.26 -17.06
N GLN A 280 -5.75 -34.56 -17.73
CA GLN A 280 -4.36 -34.50 -17.27
C GLN A 280 -4.25 -33.68 -15.98
N MET A 281 -3.21 -33.94 -15.19
CA MET A 281 -2.95 -33.15 -14.00
C MET A 281 -2.31 -31.81 -14.39
N ALA A 282 -2.85 -30.72 -13.87
CA ALA A 282 -2.37 -29.37 -14.12
C ALA A 282 -1.98 -28.69 -12.81
N HIS A 283 -1.02 -27.78 -12.92
CA HIS A 283 -0.57 -26.90 -11.85
C HIS A 283 -1.04 -25.49 -12.18
N VAL A 284 -1.94 -24.93 -11.36
CA VAL A 284 -2.32 -23.52 -11.43
C VAL A 284 -1.47 -22.69 -10.48
N ILE A 285 -1.00 -21.56 -10.99
CA ILE A 285 -0.24 -20.57 -10.25
C ILE A 285 -0.98 -19.25 -10.34
N THR A 286 -1.26 -18.67 -9.18
CA THR A 286 -1.81 -17.33 -9.06
C THR A 286 -0.84 -16.49 -8.25
N SER A 287 -0.45 -15.31 -8.74
CA SER A 287 0.43 -14.40 -8.02
C SER A 287 -0.15 -13.00 -7.88
N VAL A 288 0.09 -12.41 -6.71
CA VAL A 288 -0.36 -11.05 -6.35
C VAL A 288 0.88 -10.24 -5.98
N ASP A 289 0.98 -9.02 -6.49
CA ASP A 289 2.05 -8.08 -6.11
C ASP A 289 1.92 -7.70 -4.63
N ILE A 290 3.00 -7.86 -3.88
CA ILE A 290 3.12 -7.49 -2.46
C ILE A 290 4.33 -6.57 -2.21
N ASP A 291 4.91 -5.97 -3.25
CA ASP A 291 6.13 -5.15 -3.14
C ASP A 291 5.91 -3.93 -2.24
N HIS A 292 4.78 -3.22 -2.44
CA HIS A 292 4.39 -2.11 -1.59
C HIS A 292 4.22 -2.54 -0.11
N GLN A 293 3.64 -3.72 0.12
CA GLN A 293 3.46 -4.25 1.48
C GLN A 293 4.82 -4.55 2.13
N LYS A 294 5.76 -5.16 1.39
CA LYS A 294 7.12 -5.46 1.89
C LYS A 294 7.91 -4.20 2.22
N LYS A 295 7.79 -3.15 1.38
CA LYS A 295 8.44 -1.85 1.64
C LYS A 295 7.92 -1.21 2.93
N ILE A 296 6.60 -1.18 3.11
CA ILE A 296 5.98 -0.66 4.34
C ILE A 296 6.41 -1.48 5.57
N GLU A 297 6.45 -2.80 5.46
CA GLU A 297 6.87 -3.68 6.56
C GLU A 297 8.32 -3.39 7.00
N GLU A 298 9.21 -3.16 6.04
CA GLU A 298 10.61 -2.81 6.32
C GLU A 298 10.76 -1.40 6.90
N GLU A 299 10.07 -0.41 6.37
CA GLU A 299 10.05 0.95 6.93
C GLU A 299 9.54 0.95 8.37
N LEU A 300 8.48 0.17 8.65
CA LEU A 300 7.93 0.02 9.99
C LEU A 300 8.93 -0.67 10.92
N ARG A 301 9.65 -1.70 10.45
CA ARG A 301 10.70 -2.38 11.22
C ARG A 301 11.81 -1.40 11.61
N ILE A 302 12.32 -0.62 10.66
CA ILE A 302 13.37 0.37 10.89
C ILE A 302 12.89 1.46 11.86
N ALA A 303 11.68 1.98 11.69
CA ALA A 303 11.10 2.98 12.58
C ALA A 303 10.94 2.45 14.01
N LYS A 304 10.50 1.20 14.16
CA LYS A 304 10.38 0.52 15.45
C LYS A 304 11.74 0.37 16.14
N GLU A 305 12.75 -0.13 15.43
CA GLU A 305 14.11 -0.29 15.98
C GLU A 305 14.70 1.06 16.44
N LYS A 306 14.47 2.12 15.66
CA LYS A 306 14.87 3.48 16.04
C LYS A 306 14.16 3.94 17.32
N ALA A 307 12.86 3.71 17.43
CA ALA A 307 12.08 4.07 18.61
C ALA A 307 12.54 3.29 19.86
N GLU A 308 12.76 1.99 19.74
CA GLU A 308 13.25 1.14 20.84
C GLU A 308 14.66 1.56 21.30
N ASN A 309 15.55 1.91 20.37
CA ASN A 309 16.87 2.42 20.73
C ASN A 309 16.81 3.76 21.46
N LEU A 310 15.94 4.69 21.02
CA LEU A 310 15.72 5.96 21.71
C LEU A 310 15.16 5.76 23.12
N ASP A 311 14.21 4.85 23.30
CA ASP A 311 13.63 4.54 24.61
C ASP A 311 14.66 3.93 25.56
N ARG A 312 15.52 3.04 25.05
CA ARG A 312 16.64 2.48 25.81
C ARG A 312 17.64 3.56 26.26
N LEU A 313 18.01 4.47 25.36
CA LEU A 313 18.90 5.59 25.69
C LEU A 313 18.26 6.53 26.73
N LYS A 314 16.95 6.80 26.62
CA LYS A 314 16.20 7.60 27.59
C LYS A 314 16.15 6.93 28.96
N SER A 315 15.93 5.62 29.00
CA SER A 315 15.92 4.84 30.25
C SER A 315 17.30 4.84 30.92
N ALA A 316 18.37 4.65 30.15
CA ALA A 316 19.75 4.73 30.64
C ALA A 316 20.08 6.12 31.19
N PHE A 317 19.62 7.19 30.51
CA PHE A 317 19.76 8.57 30.97
C PHE A 317 19.09 8.80 32.33
N LEU A 318 17.83 8.37 32.50
CA LEU A 318 17.10 8.51 33.76
C LEU A 318 17.72 7.70 34.91
N ALA A 319 18.23 6.51 34.62
CA ALA A 319 18.94 5.68 35.59
C ALA A 319 20.24 6.35 36.06
N ASN A 320 21.06 6.84 35.13
CA ASN A 320 22.30 7.55 35.43
C ASN A 320 22.04 8.83 36.23
N MET A 321 21.05 9.63 35.82
CA MET A 321 20.61 10.81 36.57
C MET A 321 20.26 10.47 38.02
N SER A 322 19.49 9.40 38.24
CA SER A 322 19.08 8.98 39.60
C SER A 322 20.28 8.60 40.47
N HIS A 323 21.31 7.98 39.88
CA HIS A 323 22.54 7.62 40.57
C HIS A 323 23.38 8.85 40.95
N GLU A 324 23.53 9.77 40.00
CA GLU A 324 24.32 11.00 40.18
C GLU A 324 23.66 11.99 41.14
N ILE A 325 22.33 11.94 41.33
CA ILE A 325 21.61 12.69 42.38
C ILE A 325 21.80 12.04 43.75
N ARG A 326 21.68 10.71 43.82
CA ARG A 326 21.69 9.97 45.10
C ARG A 326 23.04 10.08 45.82
N THR A 327 24.15 10.08 45.07
CA THR A 327 25.50 10.10 45.64
C THR A 327 25.79 11.34 46.49
N PRO A 328 25.70 12.59 45.97
CA PRO A 328 25.93 13.78 46.78
C PRO A 328 24.88 13.95 47.88
N LEU A 329 23.62 13.57 47.63
CA LEU A 329 22.57 13.61 48.66
C LEU A 329 22.90 12.72 49.85
N ASN A 330 23.34 11.48 49.60
CA ASN A 330 23.74 10.55 50.66
C ASN A 330 24.98 11.05 51.41
N SER A 331 25.94 11.67 50.71
CA SER A 331 27.09 12.33 51.35
C SER A 331 26.64 13.46 52.29
N ILE A 332 25.74 14.35 51.84
CA ILE A 332 25.20 15.44 52.68
C ILE A 332 24.52 14.88 53.94
N VAL A 333 23.66 13.87 53.78
CA VAL A 333 22.95 13.26 54.92
C VAL A 333 23.93 12.57 55.87
N GLY A 334 24.92 11.83 55.35
CA GLY A 334 25.91 11.13 56.16
C GLY A 334 26.79 12.09 56.98
N PHE A 335 27.33 13.13 56.34
CA PHE A 335 28.14 14.13 57.04
C PHE A 335 27.30 14.99 58.00
N ALA A 336 26.01 15.23 57.72
CA ALA A 336 25.10 15.87 58.67
C ALA A 336 24.92 15.03 59.94
N SER A 337 24.84 13.70 59.82
CA SER A 337 24.79 12.79 60.98
C SER A 337 26.10 12.82 61.77
N LEU A 338 27.26 12.76 61.09
CA LEU A 338 28.58 12.82 61.75
C LEU A 338 28.82 14.16 62.46
N LEU A 339 28.34 15.26 61.89
CA LEU A 339 28.44 16.60 62.48
C LEU A 339 27.67 16.74 63.80
N ALA A 340 26.59 15.95 63.99
CA ALA A 340 25.86 15.90 65.24
C ALA A 340 26.58 15.10 66.34
N GLU A 341 27.50 14.21 65.95
CA GLU A 341 28.25 13.31 66.84
C GLU A 341 29.68 13.81 67.15
N SER A 342 30.26 14.67 66.31
CA SER A 342 31.62 15.18 66.52
C SER A 342 31.67 16.35 67.52
N GLU A 343 32.57 16.22 68.50
CA GLU A 343 32.87 17.26 69.49
C GLU A 343 34.07 18.13 69.08
N ASP A 344 34.80 17.75 68.03
CA ASP A 344 35.96 18.48 67.52
C ASP A 344 35.53 19.59 66.53
N LYS A 345 36.16 20.76 66.66
CA LYS A 345 35.83 21.92 65.84
C LYS A 345 36.38 21.79 64.42
N GLU A 346 37.57 21.24 64.27
CA GLU A 346 38.24 21.11 62.96
C GLU A 346 37.51 20.07 62.10
N GLU A 347 37.16 18.90 62.65
CA GLU A 347 36.32 17.90 61.95
C GLU A 347 34.96 18.46 61.53
N ARG A 348 34.31 19.28 62.37
CA ARG A 348 33.02 19.89 62.02
C ARG A 348 33.14 20.89 60.89
N GLU A 349 34.22 21.68 60.86
CA GLU A 349 34.50 22.60 59.76
C GLU A 349 34.76 21.83 58.45
N GLU A 350 35.46 20.70 58.51
CA GLU A 350 35.66 19.81 57.35
C GLU A 350 34.35 19.17 56.86
N TYR A 351 33.50 18.64 57.76
CA TYR A 351 32.20 18.08 57.39
C TYR A 351 31.27 19.13 56.77
N LEU A 352 31.26 20.36 57.30
CA LEU A 352 30.49 21.47 56.72
C LEU A 352 30.99 21.81 55.31
N ALA A 353 32.31 21.84 55.10
CA ALA A 353 32.90 22.09 53.79
C ALA A 353 32.49 21.01 52.78
N ILE A 354 32.54 19.73 53.16
CA ILE A 354 32.12 18.62 52.30
C ILE A 354 30.62 18.69 51.98
N MET A 355 29.78 19.00 52.97
CA MET A 355 28.33 19.15 52.77
C MET A 355 28.00 20.32 51.83
N GLN A 356 28.67 21.46 52.00
CA GLN A 356 28.47 22.63 51.15
C GLN A 356 28.88 22.33 49.71
N GLU A 357 30.04 21.70 49.51
CA GLU A 357 30.51 21.30 48.19
C GLU A 357 29.54 20.33 47.49
N ASN A 358 29.04 19.31 48.21
CA ASN A 358 28.06 18.38 47.63
C ASN A 358 26.71 19.05 47.33
N SER A 359 26.33 20.07 48.09
CA SER A 359 25.10 20.85 47.85
C SER A 359 25.22 21.70 46.58
N GLU A 360 26.36 22.36 46.40
CA GLU A 360 26.67 23.12 45.18
C GLU A 360 26.71 22.20 43.94
N LEU A 361 27.35 21.03 44.05
CA LEU A 361 27.37 20.02 43.00
C LEU A 361 25.95 19.54 42.62
N LEU A 362 25.08 19.30 43.61
CA LEU A 362 23.71 18.87 43.38
C LEU A 362 22.88 19.96 42.69
N LEU A 363 23.03 21.21 43.10
CA LEU A 363 22.35 22.35 42.46
C LEU A 363 22.80 22.52 41.01
N GLN A 364 24.11 22.39 40.75
CA GLN A 364 24.65 22.41 39.40
C GLN A 364 24.06 21.28 38.55
N LEU A 365 24.00 20.05 39.10
CA LEU A 365 23.43 18.90 38.40
C LEU A 365 21.95 19.09 38.06
N ILE A 366 21.15 19.64 38.96
CA ILE A 366 19.74 19.96 38.69
C ILE A 366 19.63 21.01 37.59
N SER A 367 20.46 22.06 37.63
CA SER A 367 20.49 23.10 36.59
C SER A 367 20.88 22.52 35.24
N ASP A 368 21.91 21.67 35.18
CA ASP A 368 22.38 20.98 33.98
C ASP A 368 21.26 20.12 33.35
N ILE A 369 20.51 19.38 34.18
CA ILE A 369 19.38 18.55 33.73
C ILE A 369 18.24 19.41 33.15
N LEU A 370 17.93 20.54 33.80
CA LEU A 370 16.88 21.45 33.34
C LEU A 370 17.27 22.11 32.01
N ASP A 371 18.52 22.56 31.88
CA ASP A 371 19.04 23.10 30.62
C ASP A 371 18.98 22.04 29.52
N LEU A 372 19.45 20.81 29.77
CA LEU A 372 19.37 19.72 28.80
C LEU A 372 17.93 19.40 28.40
N SER A 373 17.00 19.36 29.35
CA SER A 373 15.57 19.10 29.09
C SER A 373 14.94 20.18 28.20
N LYS A 374 15.29 21.45 28.42
CA LYS A 374 14.84 22.57 27.58
C LYS A 374 15.42 22.51 26.17
N ILE A 375 16.70 22.13 26.04
CA ILE A 375 17.36 21.93 24.74
C ILE A 375 16.66 20.82 23.96
N GLU A 376 16.42 19.65 24.58
CA GLU A 376 15.76 18.52 23.91
C GLU A 376 14.32 18.83 23.49
N ALA A 377 13.62 19.65 24.28
CA ALA A 377 12.28 20.12 23.96
C ALA A 377 12.27 21.25 22.91
N GLY A 378 13.43 21.77 22.51
CA GLY A 378 13.54 22.93 21.63
C GLY A 378 13.01 24.23 22.24
N THR A 379 12.92 24.29 23.58
CA THR A 379 12.35 25.42 24.34
C THR A 379 13.42 26.21 25.09
N LEU A 380 14.71 26.00 24.79
CA LEU A 380 15.77 26.82 25.35
C LEU A 380 15.69 28.23 24.73
N ASP A 381 15.24 29.21 25.51
CA ASP A 381 15.24 30.61 25.08
C ASP A 381 16.68 31.15 25.02
N PHE A 382 17.09 31.64 23.85
CA PHE A 382 18.32 32.38 23.65
C PHE A 382 18.00 33.88 23.62
N ASN A 383 18.67 34.65 24.49
CA ASN A 383 18.58 36.10 24.48
C ASN A 383 19.70 36.68 23.61
N MET A 384 19.42 36.74 22.32
CA MET A 384 20.37 37.17 21.30
C MET A 384 20.60 38.69 21.34
N GLY A 385 21.86 39.10 21.23
CA GLY A 385 22.24 40.50 21.12
C GLY A 385 23.66 40.65 20.58
N TYR A 386 24.02 41.88 20.18
CA TYR A 386 25.40 42.17 19.79
C TYR A 386 26.30 42.24 21.01
N LEU A 387 27.43 41.54 20.95
CA LEU A 387 28.47 41.60 21.96
C LEU A 387 29.87 41.68 21.33
N ASN A 388 30.78 42.35 22.02
CA ASN A 388 32.21 42.34 21.68
C ASN A 388 32.86 41.11 22.33
N VAL A 389 33.58 40.33 21.52
CA VAL A 389 34.22 39.06 21.90
C VAL A 389 35.38 39.30 22.88
N LYS A 390 36.15 40.36 22.69
CA LYS A 390 37.25 40.75 23.57
C LYS A 390 36.74 41.10 24.96
N ASP A 391 35.75 41.97 25.05
CA ASP A 391 35.12 42.37 26.32
C ASP A 391 34.59 41.15 27.08
N LEU A 392 33.94 40.23 26.37
CA LEU A 392 33.46 38.95 26.91
C LEU A 392 34.60 38.12 27.52
N CYS A 393 35.70 37.93 26.78
CA CYS A 393 36.83 37.12 27.26
C CYS A 393 37.57 37.78 28.42
N GLU A 394 37.76 39.10 28.37
CA GLU A 394 38.34 39.87 29.46
C GLU A 394 37.47 39.83 30.73
N ASP A 395 36.14 39.93 30.61
CA ASP A 395 35.21 39.77 31.74
C ASP A 395 35.40 38.41 32.43
N ILE A 396 35.56 37.33 31.63
CA ILE A 396 35.75 35.97 32.14
C ILE A 396 37.10 35.83 32.86
N VAL A 397 38.18 36.34 32.28
CA VAL A 397 39.52 36.25 32.91
C VAL A 397 39.56 37.08 34.20
N ARG A 398 39.01 38.31 34.19
CA ARG A 398 38.87 39.15 35.40
C ARG A 398 38.11 38.44 36.53
N TYR A 399 37.05 37.69 36.18
CA TYR A 399 36.30 36.89 37.17
C TYR A 399 37.19 35.84 37.86
N TYR A 400 38.10 35.21 37.11
CA TYR A 400 39.03 34.22 37.66
C TYR A 400 40.21 34.82 38.41
N ASP A 401 40.65 36.05 38.07
CA ASP A 401 41.71 36.78 38.79
C ASP A 401 41.27 37.24 40.19
N ILE A 402 39.98 37.55 40.39
CA ILE A 402 39.44 38.02 41.68
C ILE A 402 39.26 36.88 42.69
N LYS A 403 39.14 35.63 42.23
CA LYS A 403 39.14 34.44 43.10
C LYS A 403 40.58 34.17 43.55
N GLU A 404 41.01 34.82 44.63
CA GLU A 404 42.33 34.63 45.24
C GLU A 404 42.59 33.16 45.63
N ASP A 405 43.88 32.79 45.54
CA ASP A 405 44.49 31.49 45.88
C ASP A 405 44.39 30.38 44.82
N LYS A 406 45.08 30.56 43.67
CA LYS A 406 45.24 29.50 42.66
C LYS A 406 46.69 29.28 42.27
N GLU A 407 47.09 28.00 42.25
CA GLU A 407 48.39 27.54 41.76
C GLU A 407 48.55 27.65 40.23
N VAL A 408 47.43 27.74 39.48
CA VAL A 408 47.42 27.78 38.01
C VAL A 408 46.70 29.05 37.50
N PRO A 409 47.41 29.96 36.79
CA PRO A 409 46.81 31.17 36.22
C PRO A 409 45.95 30.87 35.00
N VAL A 410 44.85 31.62 34.86
CA VAL A 410 44.04 31.69 33.63
C VAL A 410 44.43 32.95 32.89
N VAL A 411 44.95 32.81 31.67
CA VAL A 411 45.51 33.93 30.89
C VAL A 411 44.76 34.11 29.58
N LEU A 412 44.59 35.36 29.15
CA LEU A 412 44.06 35.70 27.83
C LEU A 412 45.23 35.82 26.83
N ALA A 413 45.09 35.26 25.64
CA ALA A 413 46.09 35.41 24.58
C ALA A 413 46.36 36.90 24.24
N PRO A 414 47.61 37.28 23.94
CA PRO A 414 47.95 38.66 23.62
C PRO A 414 47.54 39.04 22.19
N GLY A 415 47.19 40.32 21.99
CA GLY A 415 46.98 40.87 20.65
C GLY A 415 45.65 40.52 19.99
N LEU A 416 44.64 40.13 20.78
CA LEU A 416 43.35 39.69 20.25
C LEU A 416 42.54 40.84 19.63
N PRO A 417 41.93 40.61 18.44
CA PRO A 417 41.20 41.62 17.68
C PRO A 417 39.79 41.88 18.22
N ASP A 418 39.28 43.11 18.04
CA ASP A 418 37.91 43.47 18.42
C ASP A 418 36.87 42.94 17.42
N TYR A 419 36.32 41.76 17.70
CA TYR A 419 35.20 41.20 16.93
C TYR A 419 33.86 41.43 17.62
N ARG A 420 32.83 41.73 16.82
CA ARG A 420 31.43 41.80 17.25
C ARG A 420 30.64 40.66 16.62
N ILE A 421 29.87 39.96 17.45
CA ILE A 421 28.99 38.87 17.02
C ILE A 421 27.59 39.06 17.59
N TYR A 422 26.59 38.55 16.85
CA TYR A 422 25.22 38.47 17.32
C TYR A 422 24.99 37.11 17.99
N SER A 423 24.91 37.09 19.33
CA SER A 423 24.80 35.84 20.10
C SER A 423 24.20 36.07 21.49
N ASP A 424 24.00 34.99 22.25
CA ASP A 424 23.63 35.07 23.66
C ASP A 424 24.89 35.11 24.54
N LYS A 425 25.16 36.28 25.13
CA LYS A 425 26.33 36.50 26.01
C LYS A 425 26.41 35.44 27.12
N LYS A 426 25.30 35.10 27.77
CA LYS A 426 25.31 34.18 28.92
C LYS A 426 25.63 32.75 28.49
N ARG A 427 25.11 32.32 27.34
CA ARG A 427 25.35 30.96 26.82
C ARG A 427 26.77 30.79 26.32
N LEU A 428 27.35 31.80 25.65
CA LEU A 428 28.77 31.78 25.30
C LEU A 428 29.67 31.77 26.54
N MET A 429 29.37 32.60 27.56
CA MET A 429 30.08 32.55 28.84
C MET A 429 30.01 31.15 29.46
N GLN A 430 28.84 30.50 29.44
CA GLN A 430 28.65 29.15 29.98
C GLN A 430 29.58 28.12 29.31
N VAL A 431 29.73 28.17 27.98
CA VAL A 431 30.64 27.27 27.24
C VAL A 431 32.09 27.51 27.66
N ILE A 432 32.55 28.76 27.63
CA ILE A 432 33.94 29.14 27.94
C ILE A 432 34.28 28.82 29.40
N ILE A 433 33.40 29.17 30.34
CA ILE A 433 33.57 28.89 31.78
C ILE A 433 33.64 27.39 32.03
N ASN A 434 32.82 26.58 31.34
CA ASN A 434 32.85 25.14 31.49
C ASN A 434 34.18 24.54 30.98
N PHE A 435 34.72 25.06 29.88
CA PHE A 435 36.05 24.67 29.40
C PHE A 435 37.16 25.07 30.38
N ILE A 436 37.14 26.30 30.90
CA ILE A 436 38.14 26.79 31.88
C ILE A 436 38.07 25.97 33.18
N ASN A 437 36.87 25.69 33.69
CA ASN A 437 36.71 24.86 34.89
C ASN A 437 37.22 23.44 34.66
N ASN A 438 37.01 22.89 33.46
CA ASN A 438 37.56 21.59 33.10
C ASN A 438 39.10 21.62 33.04
N ALA A 439 39.67 22.65 32.42
CA ALA A 439 41.13 22.86 32.34
C ALA A 439 41.78 23.01 33.73
N LEU A 440 41.22 23.87 34.60
CA LEU A 440 41.70 24.08 35.97
C LEU A 440 41.60 22.83 36.83
N LYS A 441 40.59 21.98 36.60
CA LYS A 441 40.41 20.73 37.34
C LYS A 441 41.51 19.70 37.05
N PHE A 442 42.13 19.75 35.88
CA PHE A 442 43.09 18.74 35.39
C PHE A 442 44.51 19.26 35.20
N THR A 443 44.76 20.52 35.57
CA THR A 443 46.07 21.17 35.53
C THR A 443 46.54 21.45 36.94
N HIS A 444 47.69 20.89 37.32
CA HIS A 444 48.30 21.10 38.64
C HIS A 444 49.42 22.15 38.60
N GLU A 445 50.19 22.18 37.52
CA GLU A 445 51.25 23.15 37.27
C GLU A 445 51.15 23.66 35.82
N GLY A 446 51.55 24.90 35.58
CA GLY A 446 51.52 25.53 34.25
C GLY A 446 50.44 26.61 34.14
N GLN A 447 49.64 26.62 33.07
CA GLN A 447 48.65 27.68 32.82
C GLN A 447 47.45 27.19 32.02
N VAL A 448 46.36 27.94 32.09
CA VAL A 448 45.19 27.79 31.22
C VAL A 448 45.08 29.02 30.32
N LEU A 449 45.17 28.81 29.00
CA LEU A 449 45.14 29.89 27.99
C LEU A 449 43.76 29.95 27.33
N LEU A 450 43.08 31.09 27.44
CA LEU A 450 41.90 31.44 26.64
C LEU A 450 42.34 32.22 25.39
N ASP A 451 41.91 31.75 24.22
CA ASP A 451 42.26 32.34 22.94
C ASP A 451 41.04 32.37 22.00
N TYR A 452 41.04 33.28 21.03
CA TYR A 452 40.11 33.26 19.91
C TYR A 452 40.72 33.85 18.64
N HIS A 453 40.33 33.32 17.48
CA HIS A 453 40.75 33.85 16.20
C HIS A 453 39.67 33.70 15.14
N PHE A 454 39.82 34.44 14.04
CA PHE A 454 38.91 34.37 12.91
C PHE A 454 39.42 33.33 11.91
N GLU A 455 38.56 32.39 11.53
CA GLU A 455 38.82 31.42 10.49
C GLU A 455 38.22 31.91 9.16
N GLU A 456 39.10 32.39 8.27
CA GLU A 456 38.70 32.98 6.98
C GLU A 456 37.97 32.00 6.05
N ASN A 457 38.33 30.70 6.11
CA ASN A 457 37.79 29.69 5.21
C ASN A 457 36.30 29.42 5.43
N ASP A 458 35.86 29.48 6.69
CA ASP A 458 34.49 29.13 7.10
C ASP A 458 33.69 30.34 7.61
N ASN A 459 34.33 31.53 7.66
CA ASN A 459 33.76 32.77 8.17
C ASN A 459 33.20 32.62 9.60
N GLN A 460 34.03 32.08 10.50
CA GLN A 460 33.68 31.80 11.89
C GLN A 460 34.74 32.36 12.83
N ILE A 461 34.37 32.59 14.08
CA ILE A 461 35.32 32.82 15.17
C ILE A 461 35.49 31.51 15.91
N GLU A 462 36.71 31.01 15.97
CA GLU A 462 37.07 29.88 16.83
C GLU A 462 37.53 30.39 18.19
N PHE A 463 36.91 29.90 19.24
CA PHE A 463 37.29 30.08 20.63
C PHE A 463 37.99 28.82 21.11
N SER A 464 39.06 28.96 21.88
CA SER A 464 39.74 27.81 22.46
C SER A 464 40.25 28.06 23.87
N VAL A 465 40.26 26.98 24.66
CA VAL A 465 40.84 26.93 26.00
C VAL A 465 41.87 25.80 25.99
N THR A 466 43.13 26.17 26.20
CA THR A 466 44.26 25.24 26.20
C THR A 466 44.84 25.11 27.61
N ASP A 467 44.95 23.88 28.08
CA ASP A 467 45.51 23.53 29.38
C ASP A 467 46.81 22.74 29.23
N THR A 468 47.68 22.80 30.24
CA THR A 468 48.94 22.03 30.34
C THR A 468 48.81 20.85 31.29
N GLY A 469 47.59 20.31 31.42
CA GLY A 469 47.24 19.27 32.37
C GLY A 469 47.57 17.86 31.90
N ILE A 470 46.90 16.87 32.50
CA ILE A 470 47.15 15.44 32.26
C ILE A 470 46.83 14.96 30.83
N GLY A 471 46.07 15.74 30.05
CA GLY A 471 45.59 15.36 28.73
C GLY A 471 44.63 14.16 28.71
N ILE A 472 44.23 13.76 27.51
CA ILE A 472 43.19 12.75 27.25
C ILE A 472 43.74 11.72 26.26
N ALA A 473 43.57 10.44 26.58
CA ALA A 473 43.95 9.36 25.66
C ALA A 473 43.13 9.44 24.35
N PRO A 474 43.73 9.21 23.17
CA PRO A 474 43.06 9.35 21.88
C PRO A 474 41.75 8.54 21.77
N GLU A 475 41.72 7.35 22.36
CA GLU A 475 40.55 6.45 22.38
C GLU A 475 39.34 7.03 23.13
N LYS A 476 39.59 7.98 24.05
CA LYS A 476 38.56 8.58 24.90
C LYS A 476 38.16 9.99 24.46
N ALA A 477 39.00 10.67 23.67
CA ALA A 477 38.75 12.04 23.20
C ALA A 477 37.41 12.19 22.45
N GLY A 478 37.03 11.21 21.63
CA GLY A 478 35.76 11.24 20.87
C GLY A 478 34.49 11.14 21.73
N LYS A 479 34.61 10.71 23.00
CA LYS A 479 33.47 10.46 23.90
C LYS A 479 33.28 11.52 24.99
N VAL A 480 34.18 12.51 25.09
CA VAL A 480 34.17 13.47 26.22
C VAL A 480 32.95 14.39 26.24
N PHE A 481 32.30 14.54 25.10
CA PHE A 481 31.07 15.32 24.94
C PHE A 481 29.79 14.47 25.05
N ASP A 482 29.92 13.16 25.26
CA ASP A 482 28.78 12.28 25.52
C ASP A 482 28.27 12.51 26.96
N ARG A 483 26.97 12.27 27.17
CA ARG A 483 26.32 12.53 28.47
C ARG A 483 26.84 11.58 29.55
N PHE A 484 27.07 12.12 30.73
CA PHE A 484 27.55 11.39 31.92
C PHE A 484 28.91 10.72 31.74
N VAL A 485 29.69 11.09 30.72
CA VAL A 485 31.04 10.57 30.56
C VAL A 485 32.00 11.27 31.52
N LYS A 486 32.67 10.49 32.37
CA LYS A 486 33.77 10.92 33.23
C LYS A 486 34.98 10.05 32.95
N LEU A 487 36.13 10.67 32.65
CA LEU A 487 37.37 9.93 32.36
C LEU A 487 38.02 9.35 33.62
N ASN A 488 37.72 9.93 34.78
CA ASN A 488 38.12 9.46 36.10
C ASN A 488 36.89 9.48 37.03
N THR A 489 36.49 8.31 37.53
CA THR A 489 35.31 8.10 38.39
C THR A 489 35.37 8.90 39.69
N PHE A 490 36.57 9.22 40.17
CA PHE A 490 36.81 9.99 41.40
C PHE A 490 36.86 11.51 41.16
N SER A 491 36.79 11.96 39.91
CA SER A 491 36.90 13.38 39.58
C SER A 491 35.55 14.10 39.75
N LYS A 492 35.55 15.22 40.50
CA LYS A 492 34.35 16.01 40.83
C LYS A 492 33.66 16.60 39.59
N GLY A 493 32.34 16.47 39.46
CA GLY A 493 31.56 17.03 38.34
C GLY A 493 30.45 16.11 37.84
N THR A 494 29.47 16.67 37.13
CA THR A 494 28.22 15.99 36.71
C THR A 494 28.38 15.10 35.48
N GLY A 495 29.43 15.33 34.67
CA GLY A 495 29.59 14.69 33.36
C GLY A 495 28.58 15.17 32.31
N LEU A 496 27.82 16.23 32.59
CA LEU A 496 26.85 16.83 31.66
C LEU A 496 27.36 18.12 31.02
N GLY A 497 28.29 18.84 31.66
CA GLY A 497 28.76 20.15 31.20
C GLY A 497 29.20 20.19 29.74
N LEU A 498 30.09 19.29 29.31
CA LEU A 498 30.57 19.27 27.91
C LEU A 498 29.46 18.90 26.91
N SER A 499 28.52 18.03 27.27
CA SER A 499 27.37 17.69 26.43
C SER A 499 26.39 18.86 26.26
N ILE A 500 26.27 19.71 27.29
CA ILE A 500 25.50 20.96 27.24
C ILE A 500 26.24 21.98 26.37
N CYS A 501 27.57 22.10 26.49
CA CYS A 501 28.37 22.96 25.62
C CYS A 501 28.17 22.61 24.15
N ARG A 502 28.24 21.32 23.79
CA ARG A 502 27.97 20.86 22.42
C ARG A 502 26.59 21.30 21.96
N SER A 503 25.57 21.06 22.77
CA SER A 503 24.19 21.43 22.43
C SER A 503 24.00 22.94 22.24
N ILE A 504 24.66 23.77 23.06
CA ILE A 504 24.64 25.24 22.92
C ILE A 504 25.31 25.67 21.61
N VAL A 505 26.50 25.14 21.34
CA VAL A 505 27.29 25.47 20.13
C VAL A 505 26.54 25.02 18.86
N ASP A 506 25.99 23.80 18.85
CA ASP A 506 25.20 23.28 17.75
C ASP A 506 23.97 24.18 17.47
N HIS A 507 23.32 24.69 18.52
CA HIS A 507 22.19 25.61 18.39
C HIS A 507 22.61 26.98 17.82
N LEU A 508 23.79 27.45 18.19
CA LEU A 508 24.43 28.65 17.63
C LEU A 508 25.06 28.39 16.24
N LYS A 509 24.82 27.22 15.65
CA LYS A 509 25.32 26.79 14.33
C LYS A 509 26.86 26.75 14.24
N GLY A 510 27.52 26.53 15.37
CA GLY A 510 28.96 26.30 15.45
C GLY A 510 29.33 24.82 15.42
N SER A 511 30.62 24.55 15.56
CA SER A 511 31.19 23.21 15.79
C SER A 511 32.02 23.22 17.07
N ILE A 512 32.17 22.07 17.73
CA ILE A 512 32.91 21.93 19.00
C ILE A 512 33.82 20.71 18.93
N GLY A 513 35.02 20.80 19.51
CA GLY A 513 35.98 19.72 19.47
C GLY A 513 37.00 19.77 20.59
N VAL A 514 37.86 18.74 20.59
CA VAL A 514 38.98 18.62 21.52
C VAL A 514 40.19 18.05 20.79
N GLU A 515 41.35 18.64 21.04
CA GLU A 515 42.66 18.15 20.64
C GLU A 515 43.44 17.91 21.92
N SER A 516 43.96 16.71 22.15
CA SER A 516 44.64 16.41 23.41
C SER A 516 45.66 15.30 23.25
N GLU A 517 46.75 15.43 23.98
CA GLU A 517 47.82 14.45 24.10
C GLU A 517 48.08 14.14 25.57
N LEU A 518 48.14 12.85 25.90
CA LEU A 518 48.29 12.38 27.27
C LEU A 518 49.64 12.87 27.84
N GLY A 519 49.59 13.55 28.99
CA GLY A 519 50.75 14.12 29.67
C GLY A 519 51.23 15.48 29.14
N VAL A 520 50.59 16.01 28.09
CA VAL A 520 50.92 17.33 27.50
C VAL A 520 49.84 18.35 27.82
N GLY A 521 48.56 17.97 27.71
CA GLY A 521 47.43 18.86 27.98
C GLY A 521 46.27 18.65 27.02
N SER A 522 45.27 19.52 27.12
CA SER A 522 44.10 19.49 26.23
C SER A 522 43.76 20.88 25.71
N ARG A 523 43.31 20.93 24.47
CA ARG A 523 42.76 22.11 23.81
C ARG A 523 41.31 21.84 23.46
N PHE A 524 40.40 22.45 24.20
CA PHE A 524 38.97 22.44 23.90
C PHE A 524 38.63 23.67 23.07
N TRP A 525 37.92 23.47 21.96
CA TRP A 525 37.59 24.56 21.04
C TRP A 525 36.14 24.50 20.59
N PHE A 526 35.60 25.65 20.22
CA PHE A 526 34.33 25.75 19.52
C PHE A 526 34.32 26.92 18.55
N THR A 527 33.51 26.84 17.51
CA THR A 527 33.34 27.90 16.54
C THR A 527 31.99 28.60 16.71
N HIS A 528 31.91 29.86 16.28
CA HIS A 528 30.68 30.63 16.18
C HIS A 528 30.66 31.35 14.83
N PRO A 529 29.56 31.30 14.05
CA PRO A 529 29.46 32.04 12.80
C PRO A 529 29.73 33.53 12.99
N TYR A 530 30.54 34.11 12.11
CA TYR A 530 30.80 35.54 12.09
C TYR A 530 29.89 36.21 11.07
N GLU A 531 28.78 36.78 11.52
CA GLU A 531 27.94 37.61 10.65
C GLU A 531 28.49 39.05 10.67
N VAL A 532 29.00 39.49 9.51
CA VAL A 532 29.46 40.86 9.31
C VAL A 532 28.23 41.77 9.32
N GLU A 533 28.31 42.85 10.10
CA GLU A 533 27.31 43.92 10.19
C GLU A 533 26.96 44.53 8.82
#